data_AF-A0A4Y2H1P1-F1
#
_entry.id   AF-A0A4Y2H1P1-F1
#
_cell.length_a   1.000
_cell.length_b   1.000
_cell.length_c   1.000
_cell.angle_alpha   90.00
_cell.angle_beta   90.00
_cell.angle_gamma   90.00
#
_symmetry.space_group_name_H-M   'P 1'
#
loop_
_entity.id
_entity.type
_entity.pdbx_description
1 polymer ?
#
loop_
_entity_poly.entity_id
_entity_poly.type
_entity_poly.pdbx_seq_one_letter_code
_entity_poly.pdbx_strand_id
1 'polypeptide(L)'
;MIPIDSLQIPKEHLPVNIKLADPYFYRPEKIDVLLGAEVFYQLLRFGQLEIPNSELKFQNSVFGFIATGSTSNSKSEKTKYTHCGLIYDCSDIGNDIQKF
;
A
#
# COMPACT_ATOMS: atom_id res chain seq x y z
N MET A 1 0.49 -3.67 -6.24
CA MET A 1 1.39 -2.91 -7.13
C MET A 1 2.33 -2.13 -6.25
N ILE A 2 3.63 -2.36 -6.38
CA ILE A 2 4.66 -1.66 -5.62
C ILE A 2 4.94 -0.34 -6.34
N PRO A 3 5.13 0.79 -5.65
CA PRO A 3 5.40 2.06 -6.32
C PRO A 3 6.70 1.95 -7.13
N ILE A 4 6.58 1.99 -8.46
CA ILE A 4 7.73 2.10 -9.38
C ILE A 4 8.23 3.55 -9.41
N ASP A 5 7.29 4.49 -9.24
CA ASP A 5 7.56 5.92 -9.12
C ASP A 5 7.17 6.43 -7.73
N SER A 6 7.82 7.52 -7.31
CA SER A 6 7.43 8.20 -6.06
C SER A 6 6.04 8.80 -6.19
N LEU A 7 5.20 8.56 -5.18
CA LEU A 7 3.88 9.17 -5.06
C LEU A 7 4.04 10.60 -4.55
N GLN A 8 3.50 11.57 -5.29
CA GLN A 8 3.41 12.95 -4.82
C GLN A 8 2.24 13.08 -3.85
N ILE A 9 2.52 12.89 -2.56
CA ILE A 9 1.53 13.01 -1.49
C ILE A 9 1.69 14.39 -0.84
N PRO A 10 0.65 15.24 -0.86
CA PRO A 10 0.65 16.51 -0.13
C PRO A 10 0.92 16.28 1.36
N LYS A 11 1.67 17.18 2.01
CA LYS A 11 2.05 17.00 3.43
C LYS A 11 0.84 16.96 4.36
N GLU A 12 -0.20 17.71 4.02
CA GLU A 12 -1.50 17.72 4.69
C GLU A 12 -2.22 16.36 4.62
N HIS A 13 -1.84 15.50 3.68
CA HIS A 13 -2.34 14.14 3.58
C HIS A 13 -1.50 13.10 4.32
N LEU A 14 -0.40 13.52 4.96
CA LEU A 14 0.39 12.66 5.83
C LEU A 14 -0.11 12.79 7.27
N PRO A 15 -0.36 11.67 7.96
CA PRO A 15 -0.83 11.68 9.32
C PRO A 15 0.28 12.14 10.26
N VAL A 16 -0.09 12.97 11.24
CA VAL A 16 0.83 13.48 12.25
C VAL A 16 0.72 12.61 13.50
N ASN A 17 1.85 12.37 14.18
CA ASN A 17 1.93 11.63 15.45
C ASN A 17 1.51 10.15 15.40
N ILE A 18 1.65 9.48 14.25
CA ILE A 18 1.50 8.03 14.16
C ILE A 18 2.78 7.37 13.68
N LYS A 19 2.97 6.11 14.07
CA LYS A 19 4.04 5.28 13.53
C LYS A 19 3.53 4.53 12.30
N LEU A 20 4.08 4.84 11.13
CA LEU A 20 3.84 4.08 9.92
C LEU A 20 4.60 2.76 9.95
N ALA A 21 4.03 1.71 9.34
CA ALA A 21 4.71 0.44 9.14
C ALA A 21 5.93 0.61 8.21
N ASP A 22 5.77 1.44 7.19
CA ASP A 22 6.85 1.94 6.34
C ASP A 22 6.83 3.48 6.34
N PRO A 23 7.81 4.15 7.00
CA PRO A 23 7.92 5.60 7.01
C PRO A 23 8.11 6.24 5.62
N TYR A 24 8.50 5.45 4.63
CA TYR A 24 8.85 5.91 3.29
C TYR A 24 7.98 5.26 2.19
N PHE A 25 6.78 4.78 2.54
CA PHE A 25 5.86 4.08 1.62
C PHE A 25 5.55 4.81 0.30
N TYR A 26 5.79 6.12 0.24
CA TYR A 26 5.54 6.99 -0.91
C TYR A 26 6.71 7.08 -1.89
N ARG A 27 7.86 6.46 -1.60
CA ARG A 27 9.01 6.39 -2.52
C ARG A 27 9.38 4.94 -2.82
N PRO A 28 9.85 4.62 -4.04
CA PRO A 28 10.38 3.30 -4.35
C PRO A 28 11.57 2.98 -3.45
N GLU A 29 11.57 1.80 -2.83
CA GLU A 29 12.63 1.28 -2.00
C GLU A 29 12.72 -0.24 -2.15
N LYS A 30 13.79 -0.84 -1.62
CA LYS A 30 13.93 -2.30 -1.57
C LYS A 30 12.81 -2.89 -0.70
N ILE A 31 12.25 -4.01 -1.16
CA ILE A 31 11.32 -4.81 -0.35
C ILE A 31 12.11 -5.56 0.72
N ASP A 32 11.84 -5.26 1.99
CA ASP A 32 12.45 -5.96 3.12
C ASP A 32 11.73 -7.29 3.43
N VAL A 33 10.40 -7.31 3.29
CA VAL A 33 9.56 -8.45 3.66
C VAL A 33 8.37 -8.60 2.69
N LEU A 34 8.10 -9.83 2.26
CA LEU A 34 6.87 -10.23 1.58
C LEU A 34 6.00 -11.06 2.54
N LEU A 35 4.74 -10.67 2.71
CA LEU A 35 3.81 -11.30 3.63
C LEU A 35 2.75 -12.07 2.85
N GLY A 36 2.55 -13.34 3.21
CA GLY A 36 1.51 -14.19 2.63
C GLY A 36 0.10 -13.73 3.00
N ALA A 37 -0.88 -14.09 2.18
CA ALA A 37 -2.28 -13.77 2.44
C ALA A 37 -2.80 -14.49 3.70
N GLU A 38 -2.21 -15.62 4.08
CA GLU A 38 -2.63 -16.39 5.26
C GLU A 38 -2.50 -15.63 6.60
N VAL A 39 -1.60 -14.63 6.66
CA VAL A 39 -1.41 -13.81 7.87
C VAL A 39 -2.16 -12.48 7.82
N PHE A 40 -2.77 -12.11 6.67
CA PHE A 40 -3.33 -10.77 6.45
C PHE A 40 -4.23 -10.28 7.60
N TYR A 41 -5.24 -11.06 7.96
CA TYR A 41 -6.17 -10.67 9.03
C TYR A 41 -5.55 -10.68 10.43
N GLN A 42 -4.47 -11.43 10.64
CA GLN A 42 -3.77 -11.48 11.92
C GLN A 42 -2.95 -10.20 12.16
N LEU A 43 -2.53 -9.55 11.07
CA LEU A 43 -1.73 -8.32 11.10
C LEU A 43 -2.58 -7.08 11.35
N LEU A 44 -3.85 -7.08 10.93
CA LEU A 44 -4.74 -5.94 11.13
C LEU A 44 -5.04 -5.73 12.61
N ARG A 45 -5.10 -4.46 13.02
CA ARG A 45 -5.45 -4.01 14.37
C ARG A 45 -6.62 -3.03 14.31
N PHE A 46 -7.29 -2.84 15.44
CA PHE A 46 -8.31 -1.81 15.54
C PHE A 46 -7.69 -0.42 15.36
N GLY A 47 -8.43 0.47 14.68
CA GLY A 47 -8.04 1.85 14.42
C GLY A 47 -7.79 2.11 12.94
N GLN A 48 -8.49 3.10 12.41
CA GLN A 48 -8.31 3.62 11.06
C GLN A 48 -8.36 5.15 11.13
N LEU A 49 -7.50 5.80 10.36
CA LEU A 49 -7.47 7.25 10.22
C LEU A 49 -7.77 7.58 8.76
N GLU A 50 -8.77 8.43 8.55
CA GLU A 50 -9.09 8.97 7.24
C GLU A 50 -8.58 10.41 7.18
N ILE A 51 -7.97 10.74 6.05
CA ILE A 51 -7.48 12.09 5.79
C ILE A 51 -8.56 12.88 5.07
N PRO A 52 -9.00 14.04 5.60
CA PRO A 52 -9.96 14.90 4.91
C PRO A 52 -9.47 15.27 3.51
N ASN A 53 -10.38 15.24 2.51
CA ASN A 53 -10.10 15.59 1.11
C ASN A 53 -9.06 14.69 0.41
N SER A 54 -8.80 13.50 0.94
CA SER A 54 -7.91 12.51 0.34
C SER A 54 -8.60 11.16 0.25
N GLU A 55 -8.24 10.35 -0.75
CA GLU A 55 -8.63 8.94 -0.79
C GLU A 55 -7.69 8.06 0.06
N LEU A 56 -6.64 8.64 0.67
CA LEU A 56 -5.74 7.93 1.56
C LEU A 56 -6.39 7.62 2.90
N LYS A 57 -6.23 6.36 3.33
CA LYS A 57 -6.62 5.87 4.65
C LYS A 57 -5.45 5.16 5.28
N PHE A 58 -5.29 5.32 6.59
CA PHE A 58 -4.25 4.68 7.38
C PHE A 58 -4.87 3.66 8.30
N GLN A 59 -4.56 2.39 8.08
CA GLN A 59 -5.09 1.27 8.84
C GLN A 59 -4.04 0.81 9.86
N ASN A 60 -4.42 0.69 11.13
CA ASN A 60 -3.52 0.19 12.16
C ASN A 60 -3.19 -1.30 11.93
N SER A 61 -1.93 -1.67 12.18
CA SER A 61 -1.45 -3.05 12.06
C SER A 61 -0.40 -3.36 13.13
N VAL A 62 0.03 -4.62 13.23
CA VAL A 62 1.12 -5.05 14.12
C VAL A 62 2.42 -4.29 13.88
N PHE A 63 2.70 -3.85 12.65
CA PHE A 63 3.95 -3.17 12.29
C PHE A 63 3.88 -1.64 12.42
N GLY A 64 2.68 -1.09 12.65
CA GLY A 64 2.38 0.33 12.53
C GLY A 64 1.25 0.55 11.52
N PHE A 65 0.91 1.81 11.28
CA PHE A 65 -0.15 2.15 10.32
C PHE A 65 0.31 1.90 8.88
N ILE A 66 -0.51 1.17 8.12
CA ILE A 66 -0.33 0.94 6.68
C ILE A 66 -1.15 1.97 5.90
N ALA A 67 -0.56 2.56 4.86
CA ALA A 67 -1.25 3.46 3.95
C ALA A 67 -2.05 2.66 2.91
N THR A 68 -3.28 3.07 2.66
CA THR A 68 -4.19 2.44 1.70
C THR A 68 -4.93 3.53 0.93
N GLY A 69 -5.53 3.18 -0.21
CA GLY A 69 -6.28 4.12 -1.03
C GLY A 69 -5.54 4.53 -2.29
N SER A 70 -6.11 5.50 -3.01
CA SER A 70 -5.60 5.95 -4.31
C SER A 70 -5.07 7.37 -4.19
N THR A 71 -4.01 7.69 -4.93
CA THR A 71 -3.53 9.06 -5.07
C THR A 71 -3.95 9.55 -6.45
N SER A 72 -4.76 10.60 -6.53
CA SER A 72 -5.14 11.19 -7.80
C SER A 72 -3.92 11.88 -8.42
N ASN A 73 -3.20 11.18 -9.30
CA ASN A 73 -2.27 11.83 -10.22
C ASN A 73 -3.11 12.64 -11.21
N SER A 74 -3.15 13.96 -11.01
CA SER A 74 -3.77 14.90 -11.93
C SER A 74 -3.01 14.89 -13.26
N LYS A 75 -3.34 13.94 -14.15
CA LYS A 75 -3.12 13.98 -15.62
C LYS A 75 -3.59 12.75 -16.42
N SER A 76 -4.17 11.71 -15.82
CA SER A 76 -4.82 10.65 -16.60
C SER A 76 -6.31 10.61 -16.32
N GLU A 77 -7.09 10.71 -17.38
CA GLU A 77 -8.53 10.54 -17.34
C GLU A 77 -8.91 9.16 -16.78
N LYS A 78 -10.11 9.16 -16.19
CA LYS A 78 -10.74 8.08 -15.43
C LYS A 78 -10.73 6.72 -16.14
N THR A 79 -9.90 5.81 -15.65
CA THR A 79 -10.25 4.38 -15.61
C THR A 79 -9.62 3.73 -14.38
N LYS A 80 -10.40 3.65 -13.29
CA LYS A 80 -10.02 2.93 -12.06
C LYS A 80 -10.18 1.43 -12.28
N TYR A 81 -9.21 0.78 -12.90
CA TYR A 81 -9.12 -0.69 -12.85
C TYR A 81 -8.36 -1.10 -11.59
N THR A 82 -9.03 -1.82 -10.68
CA THR A 82 -8.35 -2.49 -9.56
C THR A 82 -8.09 -3.93 -9.99
N HIS A 83 -6.88 -4.22 -10.46
CA HIS A 83 -6.48 -5.59 -10.79
C HIS A 83 -5.97 -6.28 -9.52
N CYS A 84 -6.73 -7.26 -9.02
CA CYS A 84 -6.30 -8.12 -7.91
C CYS A 84 -5.98 -9.50 -8.48
N GLY A 85 -4.69 -9.82 -8.60
CA GLY A 85 -4.23 -11.14 -9.01
C GLY A 85 -4.10 -12.05 -7.80
N LEU A 86 -4.86 -13.14 -7.75
CA LEU A 86 -4.63 -14.23 -6.81
C LEU A 86 -3.74 -15.26 -7.51
N ILE A 87 -2.48 -15.34 -7.09
CA ILE A 87 -1.59 -16.43 -7.50
C ILE A 87 -1.87 -17.59 -6.55
N TYR A 88 -2.51 -18.64 -7.05
CA TYR A 88 -2.90 -19.82 -6.27
C TYR A 88 -2.09 -21.07 -6.65
N ASP A 89 -1.07 -20.94 -7.49
CA ASP A 89 -0.30 -22.08 -7.98
C ASP A 89 0.97 -22.32 -7.15
N CYS A 90 1.32 -23.59 -6.97
CA CYS A 90 2.50 -24.05 -6.21
C CYS A 90 3.80 -23.92 -7.02
N SER A 91 3.78 -23.18 -8.12
CA SER A 91 4.93 -22.91 -8.98
C SER A 91 5.77 -21.75 -8.44
N ASP A 92 7.03 -21.70 -8.88
CA ASP A 92 8.07 -20.82 -8.33
C ASP A 92 7.67 -19.34 -8.39
N ILE A 93 7.34 -18.78 -7.23
CA ILE A 93 6.94 -17.38 -7.01
C ILE A 93 7.91 -16.39 -7.69
N GLY A 94 9.19 -16.78 -7.83
CA GLY A 94 10.22 -15.95 -8.45
C GLY A 94 9.94 -15.64 -9.92
N ASN A 95 9.35 -16.59 -10.66
CA ASN A 95 9.05 -16.39 -12.09
C ASN A 95 7.83 -15.52 -12.32
N ASP A 96 6.86 -15.56 -11.41
CA ASP A 96 5.65 -14.75 -11.54
C ASP A 96 5.87 -13.31 -11.09
N ILE A 97 6.76 -13.08 -10.10
CA ILE A 97 7.19 -11.73 -9.72
C ILE A 97 7.90 -11.03 -10.89
N GLN A 98 8.68 -11.74 -11.72
CA GLN A 98 9.36 -11.15 -12.88
C GLN A 98 8.43 -10.67 -14.00
N LYS A 99 7.17 -11.12 -14.01
CA LYS A 99 6.17 -10.72 -15.04
C LYS A 99 5.42 -9.44 -14.68
N PHE A 100 5.62 -8.92 -13.47
CA PHE A 100 5.08 -7.65 -13.00
C PHE A 100 6.16 -6.56 -13.05
#